data_AF-A0A3M0WEL3-F1
#
_entry.id   AF-A0A3M0WEL3-F1
#
_cell.length_a   1.000
_cell.length_b   1.000
_cell.length_c   1.000
_cell.angle_alpha   90.00
_cell.angle_beta   90.00
_cell.angle_gamma   90.00
#
_symmetry.space_group_name_H-M   'P 1'
#
loop_
_entity.id
_entity.type
_entity.pdbx_description
1 polymer ?
#
loop_
_entity_poly.entity_id
_entity_poly.type
_entity_poly.pdbx_seq_one_letter_code
_entity_poly.pdbx_strand_id
1 'polypeptide(L)'
;MYTKEKERELIELSKELLKLDIESINNIDEAVEIAEKLREVIKYHDWKYYVLASPVISDYEYDQLFHKLKRLEQKFPQIITPDSPTQRVASGLIKEFPKVKHLAPMLSLDNSYNEEDLRDFDRRVRELTGLEKVEYSVEPKFDGAGIALVYENNMFVRGATRGDGAIGDDITQNLKVIRTIPLSADFKNYGIKTIEIRGEVLIRKDLFKIINQQRLEEGEPPFANPRNAAAGSLRLQNPKEVAKRGLEAFVYQITYAVDEDGNNLLGTKLKKHNESIKILYELGFKSPFKEIKVCEGIEEVIDYCN
;
A
#
# COMPACT_ATOMS: atom_id res chain seq x y z
N MET A 1 -10.04 -8.83 -5.19
CA MET A 1 -10.92 -8.12 -4.23
C MET A 1 -12.27 -7.77 -4.84
N TYR A 2 -12.38 -7.20 -6.05
CA TYR A 2 -13.68 -6.83 -6.63
C TYR A 2 -13.84 -7.37 -8.07
N THR A 3 -14.66 -8.41 -8.25
CA THR A 3 -15.09 -8.86 -9.58
C THR A 3 -16.05 -7.83 -10.18
N LYS A 4 -16.28 -7.85 -11.51
CA LYS A 4 -17.27 -6.95 -12.14
C LYS A 4 -18.66 -7.06 -11.52
N GLU A 5 -19.03 -8.25 -11.05
CA GLU A 5 -20.28 -8.50 -10.33
C GLU A 5 -20.26 -7.83 -8.95
N LYS A 6 -19.21 -8.07 -8.15
CA LYS A 6 -19.04 -7.43 -6.84
C LYS A 6 -18.97 -5.90 -6.93
N GLU A 7 -18.35 -5.36 -7.98
CA GLU A 7 -18.34 -3.91 -8.23
C GLU A 7 -19.76 -3.35 -8.41
N ARG A 8 -20.62 -4.07 -9.15
CA ARG A 8 -22.03 -3.66 -9.33
C ARG A 8 -22.78 -3.72 -8.01
N GLU A 9 -22.61 -4.79 -7.24
CA GLU A 9 -23.22 -4.93 -5.91
C GLU A 9 -22.82 -3.78 -4.98
N LEU A 10 -21.53 -3.42 -4.94
CA LEU A 10 -21.03 -2.34 -4.08
C LEU A 10 -21.52 -0.96 -4.54
N ILE A 11 -21.71 -0.76 -5.84
CA ILE A 11 -22.30 0.48 -6.38
C ILE A 11 -23.77 0.59 -5.96
N GLU A 12 -24.56 -0.49 -6.07
CA GLU A 12 -25.95 -0.46 -5.63
C GLU A 12 -26.07 -0.30 -4.11
N LEU A 13 -25.26 -1.03 -3.34
CA LEU A 13 -25.18 -0.88 -1.87
C LEU A 13 -24.83 0.56 -1.47
N SER A 14 -23.94 1.22 -2.22
CA SER A 14 -23.61 2.63 -1.98
C SER A 14 -24.84 3.52 -2.12
N LYS A 15 -25.68 3.31 -3.14
CA LYS A 15 -26.92 4.08 -3.35
C LYS A 15 -27.94 3.84 -2.24
N GLU A 16 -28.03 2.61 -1.73
CA GLU A 16 -28.89 2.27 -0.60
C GLU A 16 -28.43 2.97 0.68
N LEU A 17 -27.14 2.88 1.00
CA LEU A 17 -26.54 3.52 2.18
C LEU A 17 -26.61 5.06 2.14
N LEU A 18 -26.57 5.66 0.95
CA LEU A 18 -26.77 7.11 0.79
C LEU A 18 -28.18 7.54 1.24
N LYS A 19 -29.21 6.74 0.95
CA LYS A 19 -30.61 7.01 1.30
C LYS A 19 -30.94 6.72 2.76
N LEU A 20 -30.16 5.86 3.41
CA LEU A 20 -30.37 5.46 4.79
C LEU A 20 -30.19 6.64 5.77
N ASP A 21 -31.15 6.85 6.66
CA ASP A 21 -31.00 7.79 7.77
C ASP A 21 -30.23 7.13 8.92
N ILE A 22 -29.05 7.65 9.24
CA ILE A 22 -28.22 7.10 10.33
C ILE A 22 -28.81 7.43 11.71
N GLU A 23 -29.58 8.52 11.81
CA GLU A 23 -30.14 8.94 13.10
C GLU A 23 -31.21 7.97 13.60
N SER A 24 -31.89 7.25 12.70
CA SER A 24 -32.92 6.26 13.05
C SER A 24 -32.35 4.96 13.64
N ILE A 25 -31.05 4.68 13.47
CA ILE A 25 -30.42 3.46 13.99
C ILE A 25 -30.20 3.60 15.49
N ASN A 26 -30.93 2.82 16.29
CA ASN A 26 -30.91 2.94 17.76
C ASN A 26 -30.48 1.65 18.48
N ASN A 27 -30.25 0.57 17.75
CA ASN A 27 -29.76 -0.69 18.32
C ASN A 27 -28.34 -0.98 17.81
N ILE A 28 -27.55 -1.67 18.64
CA ILE A 28 -26.13 -1.93 18.38
C ILE A 28 -25.94 -2.94 17.24
N ASP A 29 -26.79 -3.96 17.14
CA ASP A 29 -26.61 -5.04 16.16
C ASP A 29 -26.78 -4.52 14.72
N GLU A 30 -27.81 -3.70 14.49
CA GLU A 30 -28.02 -2.98 13.24
C GLU A 30 -26.89 -1.99 12.96
N ALA A 31 -26.39 -1.29 13.99
CA ALA A 31 -25.25 -0.39 13.83
C ALA A 31 -23.98 -1.12 13.40
N VAL A 32 -23.73 -2.33 13.91
CA VAL A 32 -22.60 -3.17 13.49
C VAL A 32 -22.75 -3.54 12.01
N GLU A 33 -23.90 -4.08 11.61
CA GLU A 33 -24.15 -4.50 10.22
C GLU A 33 -23.99 -3.33 9.23
N ILE A 34 -24.54 -2.17 9.57
CA ILE A 34 -24.49 -0.98 8.71
C ILE A 34 -23.06 -0.40 8.68
N ALA A 35 -22.35 -0.41 9.80
CA ALA A 35 -20.95 0.02 9.83
C ALA A 35 -20.05 -0.88 8.97
N GLU A 36 -20.26 -2.20 8.99
CA GLU A 36 -19.54 -3.13 8.12
C GLU A 36 -19.80 -2.85 6.65
N LYS A 37 -21.06 -2.67 6.25
CA LYS A 37 -21.45 -2.29 4.89
C LYS A 37 -20.83 -0.95 4.46
N LEU A 38 -20.88 0.07 5.34
CA LEU A 38 -20.26 1.38 5.08
C LEU A 38 -18.74 1.26 4.92
N ARG A 39 -18.06 0.49 5.76
CA ARG A 39 -16.61 0.25 5.64
C ARG A 39 -16.28 -0.46 4.33
N GLU A 40 -17.07 -1.46 3.94
CA GLU A 40 -16.86 -2.19 2.70
C GLU A 40 -16.95 -1.27 1.48
N VAL A 41 -18.02 -0.47 1.37
CA VAL A 41 -18.19 0.46 0.24
C VAL A 41 -17.14 1.57 0.25
N ILE A 42 -16.78 2.12 1.41
CA ILE A 42 -15.75 3.17 1.51
C ILE A 42 -14.38 2.61 1.10
N LYS A 43 -14.01 1.40 1.55
CA LYS A 43 -12.76 0.75 1.13
C LYS A 43 -12.72 0.51 -0.38
N TYR A 44 -13.85 0.12 -0.97
CA TYR A 44 -13.97 -0.05 -2.41
C TYR A 44 -13.79 1.27 -3.18
N HIS A 45 -14.44 2.34 -2.72
CA HIS A 45 -14.30 3.67 -3.34
C HIS A 45 -12.90 4.25 -3.14
N ASP A 46 -12.27 4.03 -1.98
CA ASP A 46 -10.87 4.36 -1.74
C ASP A 46 -9.96 3.64 -2.76
N TRP A 47 -10.19 2.35 -3.01
CA TRP A 47 -9.44 1.60 -4.01
C TRP A 47 -9.65 2.17 -5.43
N LYS A 48 -10.90 2.43 -5.84
CA LYS A 48 -11.20 3.04 -7.14
C LYS A 48 -10.54 4.41 -7.31
N TYR A 49 -10.57 5.23 -6.27
CA TYR A 49 -10.04 6.59 -6.30
C TYR A 49 -8.50 6.60 -6.24
N TYR A 50 -7.90 6.03 -5.19
CA TYR A 50 -6.48 6.19 -4.89
C TYR A 50 -5.57 5.18 -5.60
N VAL A 51 -6.07 3.96 -5.83
CA VAL A 51 -5.28 2.89 -6.45
C VAL A 51 -5.49 2.84 -7.95
N LEU A 52 -6.76 2.87 -8.39
CA LEU A 52 -7.10 2.77 -9.81
C LEU A 52 -7.22 4.12 -10.54
N ALA A 53 -7.27 5.24 -9.82
CA ALA A 53 -7.50 6.57 -10.39
C ALA A 53 -8.74 6.64 -11.32
N SER A 54 -9.80 5.91 -10.94
CA SER A 54 -11.03 5.73 -11.72
C SER A 54 -12.24 5.73 -10.79
N PRO A 55 -12.54 6.86 -10.11
CA PRO A 55 -13.66 6.94 -9.18
C PRO A 55 -15.00 6.68 -9.86
N VAL A 56 -15.94 6.09 -9.12
CA VAL A 56 -17.26 5.66 -9.63
C VAL A 56 -18.43 6.38 -8.95
N ILE A 57 -18.15 7.22 -7.96
CA ILE A 57 -19.08 8.13 -7.29
C ILE A 57 -18.42 9.51 -7.17
N SER A 58 -19.22 10.55 -6.93
CA SER A 58 -18.71 11.90 -6.68
C SER A 58 -18.09 12.03 -5.29
N ASP A 59 -17.19 13.01 -5.13
CA ASP A 59 -16.59 13.34 -3.82
C ASP A 59 -17.67 13.65 -2.77
N TYR A 60 -18.75 14.31 -3.18
CA TYR A 60 -19.88 14.62 -2.31
C TYR A 60 -20.60 13.36 -1.80
N GLU A 61 -20.80 12.36 -2.65
CA GLU A 61 -21.40 11.08 -2.23
C GLU A 61 -20.44 10.29 -1.32
N TYR A 62 -19.14 10.28 -1.64
CA TYR A 62 -18.14 9.66 -0.78
C TYR A 62 -18.13 10.30 0.61
N ASP A 63 -18.10 11.64 0.68
CA ASP A 63 -18.10 12.37 1.94
C ASP A 63 -19.34 12.07 2.76
N GLN A 64 -20.51 11.94 2.13
CA GLN A 64 -21.73 11.51 2.81
C GLN A 64 -21.61 10.11 3.41
N LEU A 65 -21.12 9.12 2.66
CA LEU A 65 -20.90 7.76 3.17
C LEU A 65 -19.91 7.77 4.35
N PHE A 66 -18.80 8.50 4.22
CA PHE A 66 -17.80 8.64 5.26
C PHE A 66 -18.37 9.33 6.52
N HIS A 67 -19.15 10.40 6.35
CA HIS A 67 -19.82 11.09 7.44
C HIS A 67 -20.84 10.21 8.15
N LYS A 68 -21.60 9.40 7.41
CA LYS A 68 -22.52 8.41 7.98
C LYS A 68 -21.78 7.41 8.87
N LEU A 69 -20.68 6.82 8.39
CA LEU A 69 -19.85 5.91 9.18
C LEU A 69 -19.32 6.60 10.44
N LYS A 70 -18.78 7.81 10.30
CA LYS A 70 -18.24 8.59 11.41
C LYS A 70 -19.31 8.89 12.48
N ARG A 71 -20.53 9.27 12.07
CA ARG A 71 -21.64 9.51 13.01
C ARG A 71 -22.06 8.24 13.72
N LEU A 72 -22.16 7.13 13.00
CA LEU A 72 -22.54 5.85 13.58
C LEU A 72 -21.51 5.39 14.63
N GLU A 73 -20.22 5.51 14.34
CA GLU A 73 -19.14 5.23 15.28
C GLU A 73 -19.10 6.20 16.47
N GLN A 74 -19.53 7.46 16.29
CA GLN A 74 -19.70 8.40 17.41
C GLN A 74 -20.87 8.02 18.32
N LYS A 75 -21.99 7.56 17.73
CA LYS A 75 -23.19 7.12 18.47
C LYS A 75 -22.96 5.79 19.20
N PHE A 76 -22.20 4.88 18.60
CA PHE A 76 -21.87 3.57 19.14
C PHE A 76 -20.34 3.34 19.15
N PRO A 77 -19.58 3.94 20.08
CA PRO A 77 -18.11 3.84 20.11
C PRO A 77 -17.55 2.41 20.11
N GLN A 78 -18.31 1.45 20.63
CA GLN A 78 -17.97 0.04 20.70
C GLN A 78 -17.86 -0.66 19.33
N ILE A 79 -18.41 -0.08 18.26
CA ILE A 79 -18.32 -0.67 16.93
C ILE A 79 -17.03 -0.28 16.20
N ILE A 80 -16.25 0.68 16.71
CA ILE A 80 -15.02 1.16 16.08
C ILE A 80 -14.01 0.00 15.95
N THR A 81 -13.55 -0.25 14.73
CA THR A 81 -12.49 -1.24 14.47
C THR A 81 -11.18 -0.56 14.07
N PRO A 82 -10.01 -1.19 14.35
CA PRO A 82 -8.71 -0.59 14.02
C PRO A 82 -8.46 -0.35 12.52
N ASP A 83 -9.20 -1.03 11.64
CA ASP A 83 -9.16 -0.88 10.19
C ASP A 83 -10.27 -0.01 9.60
N SER A 84 -11.08 0.61 10.45
CA SER A 84 -12.11 1.54 9.97
C SER A 84 -11.45 2.74 9.28
N PRO A 85 -11.96 3.18 8.10
CA PRO A 85 -11.42 4.35 7.39
C PRO A 85 -11.35 5.63 8.23
N THR A 86 -12.19 5.75 9.26
CA THR A 86 -12.20 6.88 10.19
C THR A 86 -10.99 6.92 11.12
N GLN A 87 -10.29 5.78 11.28
CA GLN A 87 -9.14 5.62 12.18
C GLN A 87 -7.79 5.87 11.50
N ARG A 88 -7.78 6.20 10.20
CA ARG A 88 -6.53 6.44 9.44
C ARG A 88 -5.67 7.55 10.06
N VAL A 89 -6.30 8.59 10.60
CA VAL A 89 -5.61 9.76 11.15
C VAL A 89 -5.63 9.68 12.67
N ALA A 90 -4.53 9.22 13.26
CA ALA A 90 -4.37 9.20 14.71
C ALA A 90 -4.43 10.61 15.31
N SER A 91 -4.92 10.69 16.55
CA SER A 91 -4.92 11.92 17.33
C SER A 91 -3.60 12.07 18.07
N GLY A 92 -2.86 13.15 17.82
CA GLY A 92 -1.67 13.52 18.59
C GLY A 92 -0.38 13.63 17.78
N LEU A 93 0.69 14.07 18.45
CA LEU A 93 2.03 14.16 17.91
C LEU A 93 2.84 12.91 18.30
N ILE A 94 3.54 12.33 17.34
CA ILE A 94 4.56 11.31 17.53
C ILE A 94 5.78 12.01 18.13
N LYS A 95 6.17 11.64 19.35
CA LYS A 95 7.33 12.22 20.03
C LYS A 95 8.65 11.72 19.42
N GLU A 96 8.70 10.41 19.15
CA GLU A 96 9.86 9.70 18.63
C GLU A 96 9.41 8.53 17.76
N PHE A 97 10.30 8.08 16.87
CA PHE A 97 10.09 6.91 16.04
C PHE A 97 10.96 5.76 16.56
N PRO A 98 10.38 4.75 17.25
CA PRO A 98 11.13 3.63 17.78
C PRO A 98 11.86 2.84 16.69
N LYS A 99 13.02 2.27 17.02
CA LYS A 99 13.73 1.37 16.12
C LYS A 99 13.06 0.00 16.12
N VAL A 100 12.87 -0.57 14.93
CA VAL A 100 12.26 -1.90 14.76
C VAL A 100 13.06 -2.74 13.78
N LYS A 101 13.22 -4.02 14.12
CA LYS A 101 13.86 -5.00 13.25
C LYS A 101 12.88 -5.48 12.18
N HIS A 102 13.34 -5.50 10.94
CA HIS A 102 12.59 -6.10 9.82
C HIS A 102 12.50 -7.63 9.97
N LEU A 103 11.44 -8.24 9.45
CA LEU A 103 11.29 -9.71 9.44
C LEU A 103 12.28 -10.36 8.47
N ALA A 104 12.61 -9.67 7.38
CA ALA A 104 13.71 -9.99 6.49
C ALA A 104 14.64 -8.76 6.29
N PRO A 105 15.91 -8.93 5.90
CA PRO A 105 16.75 -7.78 5.53
C PRO A 105 16.24 -7.05 4.28
N MET A 106 16.24 -5.71 4.31
CA MET A 106 16.03 -4.83 3.15
C MET A 106 17.35 -4.57 2.44
N LEU A 107 17.58 -5.32 1.37
CA LEU A 107 18.79 -5.21 0.54
C LEU A 107 18.72 -4.03 -0.43
N SER A 108 19.87 -3.63 -0.97
CA SER A 108 19.95 -2.80 -2.17
C SER A 108 19.92 -3.68 -3.43
N LEU A 109 19.71 -3.04 -4.57
CA LEU A 109 19.91 -3.64 -5.88
C LEU A 109 21.26 -3.16 -6.44
N ASP A 110 21.98 -4.07 -7.10
CA ASP A 110 23.08 -3.68 -7.98
C ASP A 110 22.52 -3.00 -9.24
N ASN A 111 23.37 -2.25 -9.94
CA ASN A 111 22.99 -1.51 -11.14
C ASN A 111 23.65 -2.12 -12.38
N SER A 112 22.98 -1.99 -13.51
CA SER A 112 23.52 -2.24 -14.85
C SER A 112 23.37 -0.95 -15.66
N TYR A 113 24.31 -0.69 -16.57
CA TYR A 113 24.30 0.51 -17.43
C TYR A 113 24.32 0.21 -18.92
N ASN A 114 24.44 -1.07 -19.30
CA ASN A 114 24.53 -1.50 -20.69
C ASN A 114 24.02 -2.95 -20.84
N GLU A 115 23.88 -3.40 -22.10
CA GLU A 115 23.39 -4.74 -22.40
C GLU A 115 24.35 -5.85 -21.98
N GLU A 116 25.67 -5.65 -22.12
CA GLU A 116 26.70 -6.60 -21.67
C GLU A 116 26.59 -6.90 -20.16
N ASP A 117 26.36 -5.88 -19.33
CA ASP A 117 26.15 -6.03 -17.88
C ASP A 117 24.94 -6.94 -17.59
N LEU A 118 23.86 -6.79 -18.38
CA LEU A 118 22.66 -7.63 -18.27
C LEU A 118 22.94 -9.07 -18.69
N ARG A 119 23.65 -9.27 -19.81
CA ARG A 119 24.04 -10.61 -20.29
C ARG A 119 24.95 -11.32 -19.29
N ASP A 120 25.88 -10.61 -18.65
CA ASP A 120 26.73 -11.20 -17.61
C ASP A 120 25.95 -11.50 -16.33
N PHE A 121 24.97 -10.67 -15.96
CA PHE A 121 24.02 -10.99 -14.88
C PHE A 121 23.26 -12.29 -15.17
N ASP A 122 22.67 -12.44 -16.35
CA ASP A 122 21.95 -13.66 -16.75
C ASP A 122 22.84 -14.89 -16.73
N ARG A 123 24.08 -14.78 -17.25
CA ARG A 123 25.08 -15.86 -17.18
C ARG A 123 25.26 -16.34 -15.73
N ARG A 124 25.50 -15.42 -14.78
CA ARG A 124 25.66 -15.78 -13.36
C ARG A 124 24.39 -16.41 -12.77
N VAL A 125 23.20 -15.93 -13.13
CA VAL A 125 21.93 -16.50 -12.64
C VAL A 125 21.73 -17.91 -13.16
N ARG A 126 21.99 -18.16 -14.46
CA ARG A 126 21.92 -19.51 -15.05
C ARG A 126 22.93 -20.47 -14.41
N GLU A 127 24.16 -20.02 -14.19
CA GLU A 127 25.18 -20.81 -13.48
C GLU A 127 24.75 -21.20 -12.05
N LEU A 128 24.16 -20.26 -11.31
CA LEU A 128 23.70 -20.50 -9.93
C LEU A 128 22.45 -21.39 -9.84
N THR A 129 21.56 -21.30 -10.83
CA THR A 129 20.29 -22.03 -10.83
C THR A 129 20.36 -23.36 -11.57
N GLY A 130 21.35 -23.54 -12.45
CA GLY A 130 21.46 -24.68 -13.36
C GLY A 130 20.43 -24.67 -14.49
N LEU A 131 19.70 -23.56 -14.69
CA LEU A 131 18.69 -23.43 -15.73
C LEU A 131 19.32 -22.96 -17.04
N GLU A 132 18.90 -23.54 -18.16
CA GLU A 132 19.33 -23.09 -19.49
C GLU A 132 18.70 -21.75 -19.87
N LYS A 133 17.48 -21.49 -19.40
CA LYS A 133 16.71 -20.27 -19.66
C LYS A 133 15.99 -19.84 -18.37
N VAL A 134 16.04 -18.55 -18.05
CA VAL A 134 15.44 -17.97 -16.83
C VAL A 134 14.31 -17.02 -17.22
N GLU A 135 13.21 -17.07 -16.48
CA GLU A 135 12.10 -16.12 -16.60
C GLU A 135 12.37 -14.90 -15.70
N TYR A 136 12.27 -13.70 -16.26
CA TYR A 136 12.49 -12.44 -15.54
C TYR A 136 11.19 -11.64 -15.45
N SER A 137 10.90 -11.07 -14.27
CA SER A 137 9.88 -10.03 -14.11
C SER A 137 10.56 -8.68 -14.17
N VAL A 138 10.21 -7.87 -15.18
CA VAL A 138 10.79 -6.53 -15.40
C VAL A 138 9.76 -5.48 -15.02
N GLU A 139 10.15 -4.53 -14.17
CA GLU A 139 9.25 -3.54 -13.57
C GLU A 139 9.90 -2.15 -13.49
N PRO A 140 9.11 -1.06 -13.49
CA PRO A 140 9.64 0.27 -13.27
C PRO A 140 10.28 0.41 -11.88
N LYS A 141 11.49 0.94 -11.83
CA LYS A 141 12.15 1.29 -10.57
C LYS A 141 11.63 2.64 -10.06
N PHE A 142 10.81 2.60 -9.01
CA PHE A 142 10.30 3.82 -8.38
C PHE A 142 11.39 4.58 -7.61
N ASP A 143 11.37 5.91 -7.67
CA ASP A 143 12.32 6.78 -6.96
C ASP A 143 11.63 7.50 -5.80
N GLY A 144 11.66 6.87 -4.63
CA GLY A 144 10.99 7.36 -3.43
C GLY A 144 11.70 6.97 -2.14
N ALA A 145 10.89 6.76 -1.10
CA ALA A 145 11.36 6.30 0.19
C ALA A 145 10.91 4.85 0.45
N GLY A 146 11.88 3.94 0.54
CA GLY A 146 11.62 2.52 0.82
C GLY A 146 11.01 2.27 2.20
N ILE A 147 9.96 1.45 2.20
CA ILE A 147 9.16 1.08 3.37
C ILE A 147 8.96 -0.43 3.49
N ALA A 148 8.64 -0.85 4.71
CA ALA A 148 8.21 -2.19 5.08
C ALA A 148 6.80 -2.10 5.65
N LEU A 149 5.91 -3.02 5.26
CA LEU A 149 4.56 -3.13 5.79
C LEU A 149 4.35 -4.56 6.30
N VAL A 150 4.03 -4.70 7.58
CA VAL A 150 3.70 -5.98 8.20
C VAL A 150 2.20 -6.05 8.41
N TYR A 151 1.62 -7.14 7.91
CA TYR A 151 0.24 -7.51 8.19
C TYR A 151 0.20 -8.82 8.96
N GLU A 152 -0.68 -8.87 9.95
CA GLU A 152 -0.96 -10.06 10.75
C GLU A 152 -2.46 -10.24 10.86
N ASN A 153 -2.95 -11.45 10.59
CA ASN A 153 -4.38 -11.77 10.62
C ASN A 153 -5.22 -10.76 9.81
N ASN A 154 -4.78 -10.46 8.59
CA ASN A 154 -5.36 -9.46 7.68
C ASN A 154 -5.17 -7.99 8.07
N MET A 155 -4.62 -7.67 9.25
CA MET A 155 -4.56 -6.30 9.77
C MET A 155 -3.20 -5.66 9.58
N PHE A 156 -3.16 -4.38 9.21
CA PHE A 156 -1.91 -3.61 9.16
C PHE A 156 -1.43 -3.32 10.59
N VAL A 157 -0.35 -3.99 11.01
CA VAL A 157 0.13 -3.92 12.39
C VAL A 157 1.40 -3.08 12.55
N ARG A 158 2.26 -3.03 11.54
CA ARG A 158 3.53 -2.28 11.63
C ARG A 158 4.00 -1.79 10.27
N GLY A 159 4.43 -0.55 10.22
CA GLY A 159 5.10 0.03 9.07
C GLY A 159 6.43 0.66 9.46
N ALA A 160 7.48 0.44 8.68
CA ALA A 160 8.83 0.91 8.99
C ALA A 160 9.56 1.48 7.79
N THR A 161 10.49 2.42 8.02
CA THR A 161 11.44 2.86 6.99
C THR A 161 12.52 1.82 6.75
N ARG A 162 13.26 1.91 5.63
CA ARG A 162 14.45 1.06 5.41
C ARG A 162 15.49 1.08 6.54
N GLY A 163 15.88 2.27 7.01
CA GLY A 163 16.98 2.45 7.94
C GLY A 163 18.30 1.90 7.38
N ASP A 164 19.00 1.06 8.14
CA ASP A 164 20.27 0.43 7.73
C ASP A 164 20.07 -0.86 6.90
N GLY A 165 18.82 -1.25 6.66
CA GLY A 165 18.45 -2.47 5.97
C GLY A 165 18.07 -3.62 6.91
N ALA A 166 18.55 -3.64 8.15
CA ALA A 166 18.14 -4.60 9.17
C ALA A 166 17.15 -3.99 10.17
N ILE A 167 17.35 -2.72 10.51
CA ILE A 167 16.58 -1.96 11.49
C ILE A 167 16.11 -0.65 10.86
N GLY A 168 14.80 -0.40 10.96
CA GLY A 168 14.14 0.81 10.51
C GLY A 168 13.58 1.64 11.66
N ASP A 169 13.03 2.82 11.34
CA ASP A 169 12.17 3.60 12.22
C ASP A 169 10.72 3.14 12.05
N ASP A 170 10.01 2.85 13.14
CA ASP A 170 8.57 2.58 13.13
C ASP A 170 7.81 3.87 12.83
N ILE A 171 7.21 3.91 11.64
CA ILE A 171 6.44 5.03 11.12
C ILE A 171 4.98 4.60 10.85
N THR A 172 4.48 3.62 11.61
CA THR A 172 3.16 2.99 11.38
C THR A 172 2.05 4.04 11.27
N GLN A 173 2.02 5.03 12.16
CA GLN A 173 0.98 6.07 12.16
C GLN A 173 1.04 6.97 10.92
N ASN A 174 2.25 7.23 10.40
CA ASN A 174 2.44 8.02 9.19
C ASN A 174 2.10 7.23 7.92
N LEU A 175 2.23 5.90 7.95
CA LEU A 175 1.82 5.04 6.84
C LEU A 175 0.30 4.78 6.83
N LYS A 176 -0.36 4.74 7.99
CA LYS A 176 -1.84 4.59 8.08
C LYS A 176 -2.61 5.68 7.34
N VAL A 177 -2.06 6.90 7.28
CA VAL A 177 -2.69 8.02 6.58
C VAL A 177 -2.53 7.97 5.06
N ILE A 178 -1.61 7.14 4.53
CA ILE A 178 -1.41 6.97 3.09
C ILE A 178 -2.54 6.09 2.54
N ARG A 179 -3.36 6.67 1.68
CA ARG A 179 -4.62 6.06 1.23
C ARG A 179 -4.44 4.83 0.35
N THR A 180 -3.32 4.73 -0.37
CA THR A 180 -2.99 3.54 -1.17
C THR A 180 -2.51 2.34 -0.33
N ILE A 181 -2.36 2.51 0.99
CA ILE A 181 -2.09 1.43 1.94
C ILE A 181 -3.42 1.00 2.56
N PRO A 182 -3.90 -0.23 2.30
CA PRO A 182 -5.06 -0.80 2.99
C PRO A 182 -4.77 -0.97 4.49
N LEU A 183 -5.70 -0.59 5.36
CA LEU A 183 -5.57 -0.88 6.81
C LEU A 183 -5.82 -2.37 7.13
N SER A 184 -6.53 -3.06 6.24
CA SER A 184 -6.68 -4.50 6.23
C SER A 184 -6.74 -5.03 4.81
N ALA A 185 -6.29 -6.27 4.61
CA ALA A 185 -6.32 -6.98 3.34
C ALA A 185 -6.45 -8.49 3.59
N ASP A 186 -7.19 -9.19 2.73
CA ASP A 186 -7.61 -10.57 2.97
C ASP A 186 -6.54 -11.64 2.64
N PHE A 187 -5.43 -11.57 3.35
CA PHE A 187 -4.32 -12.51 3.27
C PHE A 187 -4.71 -13.95 3.65
N LYS A 188 -5.69 -14.12 4.53
CA LYS A 188 -6.20 -15.43 4.95
C LYS A 188 -6.76 -16.25 3.78
N ASN A 189 -7.41 -15.63 2.79
CA ASN A 189 -7.85 -16.33 1.58
C ASN A 189 -6.69 -16.92 0.76
N TYR A 190 -5.49 -16.40 0.94
CA TYR A 190 -4.25 -16.95 0.37
C TYR A 190 -3.50 -17.86 1.35
N GLY A 191 -4.09 -18.18 2.51
CA GLY A 191 -3.49 -18.99 3.58
C GLY A 191 -2.31 -18.30 4.29
N ILE A 192 -2.24 -16.97 4.23
CA ILE A 192 -1.16 -16.18 4.81
C ILE A 192 -1.64 -15.59 6.13
N LYS A 193 -0.97 -15.92 7.23
CA LYS A 193 -1.24 -15.36 8.57
C LYS A 193 -0.43 -14.10 8.83
N THR A 194 0.87 -14.14 8.55
CA THR A 194 1.79 -13.01 8.72
C THR A 194 2.57 -12.79 7.44
N ILE A 195 2.69 -11.53 7.03
CA ILE A 195 3.39 -11.13 5.81
C ILE A 195 4.14 -9.82 6.02
N GLU A 196 5.33 -9.72 5.44
CA GLU A 196 6.06 -8.47 5.27
C GLU A 196 6.18 -8.14 3.78
N ILE A 197 5.68 -6.95 3.43
CA ILE A 197 5.63 -6.41 2.08
C ILE A 197 6.58 -5.22 2.00
N ARG A 198 7.34 -5.10 0.92
CA ARG A 198 8.17 -3.93 0.62
C ARG A 198 7.54 -3.06 -0.44
N GLY A 199 7.77 -1.78 -0.31
CA GLY A 199 7.28 -0.78 -1.24
C GLY A 199 8.07 0.50 -1.17
N GLU A 200 7.71 1.43 -2.04
CA GLU A 200 8.27 2.76 -2.12
C GLU A 200 7.14 3.78 -1.89
N VAL A 201 7.41 4.78 -1.04
CA VAL A 201 6.52 5.94 -0.91
C VAL A 201 7.00 7.04 -1.85
N LEU A 202 6.07 7.51 -2.66
CA LEU A 202 6.27 8.45 -3.74
C LEU A 202 5.46 9.71 -3.52
N ILE A 203 5.86 10.75 -4.23
CA ILE A 203 5.10 11.98 -4.37
C ILE A 203 4.99 12.31 -5.86
N ARG A 204 3.79 12.65 -6.31
CA ARG A 204 3.58 13.03 -7.71
C ARG A 204 4.33 14.32 -8.03
N LYS A 205 4.84 14.42 -9.25
CA LYS A 205 5.69 15.56 -9.69
C LYS A 205 4.95 16.90 -9.66
N ASP A 206 3.65 16.91 -9.90
CA ASP A 206 2.80 18.11 -9.81
C ASP A 206 2.63 18.56 -8.35
N LEU A 207 2.31 17.64 -7.43
CA LEU A 207 2.21 17.93 -6.00
C LEU A 207 3.56 18.36 -5.42
N PHE A 208 4.66 17.74 -5.85
CA PHE A 208 6.01 18.14 -5.46
C PHE A 208 6.31 19.61 -5.81
N LYS A 209 5.93 20.06 -7.00
CA LYS A 209 6.08 21.47 -7.41
C LYS A 209 5.28 22.40 -6.51
N ILE A 210 4.02 22.04 -6.22
CA ILE A 210 3.14 22.82 -5.33
C ILE A 210 3.75 22.93 -3.93
N ILE A 211 4.25 21.83 -3.38
CA ILE A 211 4.87 21.81 -2.04
C ILE A 211 6.14 22.67 -2.00
N ASN A 212 6.99 22.60 -3.02
CA ASN A 212 8.19 23.45 -3.06
C ASN A 212 7.83 24.93 -3.21
N GLN A 213 6.79 25.27 -3.96
CA GLN A 213 6.30 26.63 -4.06
C GLN A 213 5.82 27.16 -2.70
N GLN A 214 5.02 26.38 -1.97
CA GLN A 214 4.57 26.73 -0.61
C GLN A 214 5.75 26.93 0.35
N ARG A 215 6.76 26.04 0.32
CA ARG A 215 7.96 26.18 1.14
C ARG A 215 8.71 27.48 0.88
N LEU A 216 8.85 27.87 -0.39
CA LEU A 216 9.49 29.13 -0.76
C LEU A 216 8.71 30.35 -0.26
N GLU A 217 7.38 30.30 -0.34
CA GLU A 217 6.49 31.35 0.20
C GLU A 217 6.59 31.47 1.73
N GLU A 218 6.83 30.35 2.42
CA GLU A 218 7.06 30.27 3.86
C GLU A 218 8.52 30.60 4.27
N GLY A 219 9.40 30.89 3.31
CA GLY A 219 10.81 31.18 3.56
C GLY A 219 11.66 29.95 3.90
N GLU A 220 11.14 28.75 3.68
CA GLU A 220 11.84 27.49 3.87
C GLU A 220 12.59 27.05 2.60
N PRO A 221 13.72 26.34 2.72
CA PRO A 221 14.41 25.79 1.56
C PRO A 221 13.53 24.73 0.85
N PRO A 222 13.49 24.72 -0.49
CA PRO A 222 12.77 23.71 -1.25
C PRO A 222 13.44 22.34 -1.11
N PHE A 223 12.67 21.27 -1.26
CA PHE A 223 13.21 19.93 -1.38
C PHE A 223 13.96 19.78 -2.71
N ALA A 224 15.12 19.12 -2.67
CA ALA A 224 15.96 18.91 -3.86
C ALA A 224 15.30 18.01 -4.92
N ASN A 225 14.54 16.99 -4.51
CA ASN A 225 13.88 16.05 -5.41
C ASN A 225 12.64 15.42 -4.74
N PRO A 226 11.74 14.77 -5.52
CA PRO A 226 10.54 14.10 -5.02
C PRO A 226 10.82 13.07 -3.92
N ARG A 227 11.92 12.29 -4.06
CA ARG A 227 12.36 11.31 -3.06
C ARG A 227 12.59 11.94 -1.69
N ASN A 228 13.33 13.05 -1.63
CA ASN A 228 13.63 13.75 -0.38
C ASN A 228 12.36 14.34 0.24
N ALA A 229 11.45 14.85 -0.60
CA ALA A 229 10.15 15.33 -0.12
C ALA A 229 9.31 14.19 0.50
N ALA A 230 9.25 13.02 -0.14
CA ALA A 230 8.55 11.85 0.40
C ALA A 230 9.20 11.35 1.70
N ALA A 231 10.53 11.17 1.72
CA ALA A 231 11.27 10.69 2.88
C ALA A 231 11.16 11.63 4.09
N GLY A 232 11.27 12.95 3.86
CA GLY A 232 11.09 13.97 4.90
C GLY A 232 9.66 14.00 5.43
N SER A 233 8.67 13.87 4.53
CA SER A 233 7.26 13.84 4.90
C SER A 233 6.91 12.64 5.78
N LEU A 234 7.46 11.46 5.50
CA LEU A 234 7.21 10.25 6.30
C LEU A 234 7.70 10.34 7.75
N ARG A 235 8.59 11.29 8.07
CA ARG A 235 9.17 11.47 9.40
C ARG A 235 8.60 12.67 10.14
N LEU A 236 7.53 13.28 9.64
CA LEU A 236 6.82 14.34 10.37
C LEU A 236 6.19 13.77 11.63
N GLN A 237 6.32 14.49 12.74
CA GLN A 237 5.73 14.11 14.02
C GLN A 237 4.21 14.11 13.99
N ASN A 238 3.58 14.86 13.09
CA ASN A 238 2.12 14.94 12.98
C ASN A 238 1.63 14.16 11.74
N PRO A 239 0.95 13.01 11.91
CA PRO A 239 0.36 12.27 10.80
C PRO A 239 -0.62 13.09 9.96
N LYS A 240 -1.26 14.12 10.53
CA LYS A 240 -2.14 15.04 9.79
C LYS A 240 -1.38 15.82 8.73
N GLU A 241 -0.13 16.20 9.00
CA GLU A 241 0.70 16.88 8.02
C GLU A 241 1.13 15.91 6.93
N VAL A 242 1.42 14.65 7.26
CA VAL A 242 1.71 13.60 6.27
C VAL A 242 0.52 13.39 5.32
N ALA A 243 -0.69 13.33 5.87
CA ALA A 243 -1.91 13.16 5.09
C ALA A 243 -2.11 14.26 4.02
N LYS A 244 -1.71 15.50 4.33
CA LYS A 244 -1.81 16.64 3.40
C LYS A 244 -0.80 16.59 2.25
N ARG A 245 0.26 15.77 2.34
CA ARG A 245 1.32 15.72 1.33
C ARG A 245 0.94 14.94 0.07
N GLY A 246 -0.21 14.25 0.08
CA GLY A 246 -0.68 13.46 -1.07
C GLY A 246 0.30 12.35 -1.47
N LEU A 247 0.95 11.73 -0.47
CA LEU A 247 1.86 10.62 -0.69
C LEU A 247 1.11 9.38 -1.17
N GLU A 248 1.78 8.58 -1.99
CA GLU A 248 1.30 7.28 -2.45
C GLU A 248 2.36 6.21 -2.17
N ALA A 249 1.95 5.07 -1.66
CA ALA A 249 2.80 3.88 -1.57
C ALA A 249 2.54 2.93 -2.74
N PHE A 250 3.61 2.46 -3.38
CA PHE A 250 3.61 1.36 -4.34
C PHE A 250 4.35 0.16 -3.74
N VAL A 251 3.72 -1.00 -3.68
CA VAL A 251 4.33 -2.23 -3.17
C VAL A 251 4.85 -3.09 -4.32
N TYR A 252 6.03 -3.69 -4.14
CA TYR A 252 6.74 -4.40 -5.20
C TYR A 252 7.44 -5.68 -4.72
N GLN A 253 7.28 -6.10 -3.47
CA GLN A 253 7.91 -7.36 -3.02
C GLN A 253 7.24 -7.94 -1.78
N ILE A 254 7.13 -9.26 -1.71
CA ILE A 254 6.87 -10.00 -0.46
C ILE A 254 8.20 -10.59 0.02
N THR A 255 8.65 -10.20 1.21
CA THR A 255 9.96 -10.65 1.76
C THR A 255 9.82 -11.65 2.89
N TYR A 256 8.63 -11.77 3.46
CA TYR A 256 8.30 -12.77 4.49
C TYR A 256 6.84 -13.13 4.36
N ALA A 257 6.49 -14.42 4.42
CA ALA A 257 5.12 -14.89 4.45
C ALA A 257 5.04 -16.26 5.13
N VAL A 258 4.18 -16.39 6.14
CA VAL A 258 3.94 -17.66 6.85
C VAL A 258 2.46 -17.95 7.02
N ASP A 259 2.10 -19.24 7.10
CA ASP A 259 0.74 -19.71 7.40
C ASP A 259 0.44 -19.74 8.91
N GLU A 260 -0.68 -20.37 9.30
CA GLU A 260 -1.10 -20.45 10.70
C GLU A 260 -0.12 -21.20 11.60
N ASP A 261 0.53 -22.21 11.04
CA ASP A 261 1.50 -23.10 11.69
C ASP A 261 2.93 -22.56 11.65
N GLY A 262 3.15 -21.43 10.97
CA GLY A 262 4.45 -20.78 10.85
C GLY A 262 5.32 -21.32 9.70
N ASN A 263 4.77 -22.09 8.77
CA ASN A 263 5.51 -22.60 7.62
C ASN A 263 5.78 -21.48 6.61
N ASN A 264 7.00 -21.42 6.08
CA ASN A 264 7.37 -20.46 5.04
C ASN A 264 6.60 -20.72 3.73
N LEU A 265 5.95 -19.67 3.21
CA LEU A 265 5.17 -19.71 1.98
C LEU A 265 5.96 -19.26 0.74
N LEU A 266 7.11 -18.60 0.92
CA LEU A 266 7.97 -18.15 -0.19
C LEU A 266 8.69 -19.34 -0.83
N GLY A 267 8.58 -19.47 -2.16
CA GLY A 267 9.11 -20.58 -2.94
C GLY A 267 8.26 -21.85 -2.88
N THR A 268 7.27 -21.94 -1.98
CA THR A 268 6.36 -23.09 -1.85
C THR A 268 4.99 -22.77 -2.46
N LYS A 269 4.22 -21.89 -1.82
CA LYS A 269 2.91 -21.43 -2.30
C LYS A 269 3.03 -20.16 -3.14
N LEU A 270 3.92 -19.26 -2.76
CA LEU A 270 4.27 -18.04 -3.48
C LEU A 270 5.54 -18.30 -4.29
N LYS A 271 5.38 -18.82 -5.51
CA LYS A 271 6.49 -19.31 -6.33
C LYS A 271 7.08 -18.25 -7.25
N LYS A 272 6.22 -17.51 -7.95
CA LYS A 272 6.66 -16.49 -8.90
C LYS A 272 6.44 -15.08 -8.36
N HIS A 273 7.32 -14.17 -8.76
CA HIS A 273 7.27 -12.77 -8.35
C HIS A 273 6.04 -12.05 -8.91
N ASN A 274 5.83 -12.14 -10.23
CA ASN A 274 4.67 -11.56 -10.91
C ASN A 274 3.32 -12.02 -10.32
N GLU A 275 3.19 -13.29 -9.93
CA GLU A 275 2.01 -13.82 -9.24
C GLU A 275 1.83 -13.18 -7.85
N SER A 276 2.93 -13.00 -7.13
CA SER A 276 2.92 -12.32 -5.82
C SER A 276 2.49 -10.85 -5.96
N ILE A 277 2.98 -10.14 -6.99
CA ILE A 277 2.57 -8.76 -7.27
C ILE A 277 1.11 -8.67 -7.71
N LYS A 278 0.63 -9.67 -8.46
CA LYS A 278 -0.79 -9.82 -8.79
C LYS A 278 -1.64 -9.99 -7.54
N ILE A 279 -1.24 -10.84 -6.59
CA ILE A 279 -1.95 -11.03 -5.32
C ILE A 279 -2.05 -9.71 -4.57
N LEU A 280 -0.95 -8.95 -4.45
CA LEU A 280 -0.97 -7.64 -3.80
C LEU A 280 -1.90 -6.65 -4.51
N TYR A 281 -1.87 -6.60 -5.85
CA TYR A 281 -2.81 -5.79 -6.63
C TYR A 281 -4.27 -6.19 -6.36
N GLU A 282 -4.55 -7.50 -6.40
CA GLU A 282 -5.87 -8.06 -6.16
C GLU A 282 -6.36 -7.85 -4.74
N LEU A 283 -5.46 -7.67 -3.76
CA LEU A 283 -5.76 -7.36 -2.36
C LEU A 283 -5.93 -5.85 -2.08
N GLY A 284 -5.90 -5.02 -3.13
CA GLY A 284 -6.20 -3.59 -3.03
C GLY A 284 -4.97 -2.71 -2.82
N PHE A 285 -3.76 -3.25 -2.95
CA PHE A 285 -2.55 -2.44 -2.95
C PHE A 285 -2.32 -1.81 -4.32
N LYS A 286 -1.68 -0.63 -4.33
CA LYS A 286 -1.06 -0.10 -5.55
C LYS A 286 0.25 -0.83 -5.78
N SER A 287 0.35 -1.51 -6.92
CA SER A 287 1.53 -2.30 -7.30
C SER A 287 1.76 -2.21 -8.80
N PRO A 288 2.97 -2.55 -9.31
CA PRO A 288 3.30 -2.46 -10.73
C PRO A 288 2.70 -3.60 -11.56
N PHE A 289 1.65 -4.30 -11.09
CA PHE A 289 1.11 -5.48 -11.76
C PHE A 289 0.72 -5.24 -13.23
N LYS A 290 0.28 -4.02 -13.58
CA LYS A 290 -0.08 -3.67 -14.97
C LYS A 290 1.13 -3.34 -15.82
N GLU A 291 2.22 -2.92 -15.19
CA GLU A 291 3.46 -2.47 -15.81
C GLU A 291 4.48 -3.62 -15.92
N ILE A 292 4.32 -4.70 -15.14
CA ILE A 292 5.19 -5.87 -15.18
C ILE A 292 5.17 -6.49 -16.58
N LYS A 293 6.38 -6.69 -17.11
CA LYS A 293 6.62 -7.55 -18.25
C LYS A 293 7.33 -8.82 -17.76
N VAL A 294 6.74 -9.97 -18.07
CA VAL A 294 7.42 -11.27 -17.93
C VAL A 294 8.19 -11.51 -19.23
N CYS A 295 9.50 -11.64 -19.10
CA CYS A 295 10.44 -11.88 -20.20
C CYS A 295 11.02 -13.29 -20.08
N GLU A 296 11.08 -14.02 -21.19
CA GLU A 296 11.75 -15.31 -21.24
C GLU A 296 13.20 -15.16 -21.72
N GLY A 297 14.13 -15.08 -20.78
CA GLY A 297 15.55 -14.87 -21.06
C GLY A 297 15.94 -13.40 -21.16
N ILE A 298 17.26 -13.15 -21.11
CA ILE A 298 17.79 -11.79 -20.97
C ILE A 298 17.62 -10.91 -22.20
N GLU A 299 17.58 -11.48 -23.40
CA GLU A 299 17.41 -10.70 -24.63
C GLU A 299 16.03 -10.01 -24.67
N GLU A 300 14.97 -10.69 -24.20
CA GLU A 300 13.65 -10.04 -24.06
C GLU A 300 13.64 -8.94 -22.98
N VAL A 301 14.51 -9.01 -21.97
CA VAL A 301 14.68 -7.93 -20.99
C VAL A 301 15.37 -6.74 -21.63
N ILE A 302 16.43 -6.97 -22.40
CA ILE A 302 17.17 -5.94 -23.13
C ILE A 302 16.25 -5.22 -24.12
N ASP A 303 15.49 -5.98 -24.92
CA ASP A 303 14.53 -5.42 -25.88
C ASP A 303 13.43 -4.58 -25.21
N TYR A 304 13.02 -4.92 -23.98
CA TYR A 304 12.04 -4.15 -23.24
C TYR A 304 12.61 -2.87 -22.62
N CYS A 305 13.90 -2.85 -22.29
CA CYS A 305 14.59 -1.71 -21.71
C CYS A 305 15.01 -0.65 -22.74
N ASN A 306 15.16 -1.04 -24.01
CA ASN A 306 15.54 -0.18 -25.14
C ASN A 306 14.33 0.54 -25.77
#